data_AF-A0A921TCM3-F1
#
_entry.id   AF-A0A921TCM3-F1
#
_cell.length_a   1.000
_cell.length_b   1.000
_cell.length_c   1.000
_cell.angle_alpha   90.00
_cell.angle_beta   90.00
_cell.angle_gamma   90.00
#
_symmetry.space_group_name_H-M   'P 1'
#
loop_
_entity.id
_entity.type
_entity.pdbx_description
1 polymer ?
#
loop_
_entity_poly.entity_id
_entity_poly.type
_entity_poly.pdbx_seq_one_letter_code
_entity_poly.pdbx_strand_id
1 'polypeptide(L)' 'MTNDWLIDVLADLKAFADKNEYAALAVQLERTANITASELAAHEVGALQREAGAWAEWNAEATARHH' A
#
# COMPACT_ATOMS: atom_id res chain seq x y z
N MET A 1 6.60 -1.56 -6.01
CA MET A 1 7.41 -2.40 -5.10
C MET A 1 8.01 -1.60 -3.94
N THR A 2 7.48 -0.44 -3.55
CA THR A 2 8.28 0.41 -2.63
C THR A 2 8.19 -0.07 -1.19
N ASN A 3 7.13 -0.76 -0.75
CA ASN A 3 6.99 -1.20 0.64
C ASN A 3 6.32 -2.57 0.84
N ASP A 4 6.05 -3.32 -0.21
CA ASP A 4 5.33 -4.60 -0.13
C ASP A 4 6.12 -5.63 0.71
N TRP A 5 7.46 -5.53 0.68
CA TRP A 5 8.40 -6.30 1.50
C TRP A 5 8.17 -6.14 3.02
N LEU A 6 7.56 -5.03 3.46
CA LEU A 6 7.31 -4.76 4.87
C LEU A 6 6.28 -5.75 5.44
N ILE A 7 5.33 -6.20 4.63
CA ILE A 7 4.33 -7.19 5.06
C ILE A 7 5.01 -8.53 5.36
N ASP A 8 5.95 -8.95 4.52
CA ASP A 8 6.72 -10.18 4.72
C ASP A 8 7.55 -10.11 6.02
N VAL A 9 8.21 -8.98 6.27
CA VAL A 9 8.98 -8.77 7.50
C VAL A 9 8.09 -8.75 8.75
N LEU A 10 6.90 -8.14 8.69
CA LEU A 10 5.95 -8.17 9.81
C LEU A 10 5.43 -9.58 10.08
N ALA A 11 5.25 -10.40 9.04
CA ALA A 11 4.89 -11.81 9.19
C ALA A 11 6.00 -12.62 9.88
N ASP A 12 7.26 -12.43 9.47
CA ASP A 12 8.41 -13.09 10.10
C ASP A 12 8.57 -12.70 11.57
N LEU A 13 8.41 -11.41 11.89
CA LEU A 13 8.47 -10.92 13.27
C LEU A 13 7.31 -11.48 14.12
N LYS A 14 6.11 -11.61 13.55
CA LYS A 14 4.97 -12.21 14.25
C LYS A 14 5.27 -13.68 14.57
N ALA A 15 5.77 -14.43 13.58
CA ALA A 15 6.16 -15.83 13.78
C ALA A 15 7.26 -15.99 14.84
N PHE A 16 8.21 -15.05 14.90
CA PHE A 16 9.20 -15.01 15.98
C PHE A 16 8.55 -14.74 17.34
N ALA A 17 7.64 -13.76 17.44
CA ALA A 17 6.95 -13.44 18.68
C ALA A 17 6.10 -14.61 19.19
N ASP A 18 5.37 -15.30 18.30
CA ASP A 18 4.56 -16.47 18.63
C ASP A 18 5.44 -17.63 19.16
N LYS A 19 6.58 -17.89 18.51
CA LYS A 19 7.53 -18.93 18.94
C LYS A 19 8.17 -18.67 20.31
N ASN A 20 8.24 -17.41 20.73
CA ASN A 20 8.86 -17.00 21.98
C ASN A 20 7.82 -16.55 23.03
N GLU A 21 6.54 -16.87 22.83
CA GLU A 21 5.45 -16.59 23.77
C GLU A 21 5.24 -15.09 24.07
N TYR A 22 5.68 -14.20 23.17
CA TYR A 22 5.50 -12.75 23.28
C TYR A 22 4.13 -12.33 22.74
N ALA A 23 3.05 -12.79 23.40
CA ALA A 23 1.68 -12.61 22.93
C ALA A 23 1.30 -11.15 22.65
N ALA A 24 1.69 -10.21 23.53
CA ALA A 24 1.40 -8.79 23.33
C ALA A 24 2.08 -8.22 22.06
N LEU A 25 3.30 -8.66 21.78
CA LEU A 25 4.06 -8.26 20.60
C LEU A 25 3.45 -8.85 19.32
N ALA A 26 3.06 -10.13 19.33
CA ALA A 26 2.41 -10.77 18.18
C ALA A 26 1.12 -10.05 17.77
N VAL A 27 0.28 -9.66 18.74
CA VAL A 27 -0.95 -8.90 18.49
C VAL A 27 -0.66 -7.49 17.98
N GLN A 28 0.40 -6.83 18.48
CA GLN A 28 0.83 -5.53 17.93
C GLN A 28 1.29 -5.65 16.48
N LEU A 29 2.12 -6.65 16.16
CA LEU A 29 2.62 -6.89 14.80
C LEU A 29 1.50 -7.20 13.80
N GLU A 30 0.51 -7.98 14.22
CA GLU A 30 -0.69 -8.25 13.40
C GLU A 30 -1.50 -6.98 13.11
N ARG A 31 -1.72 -6.13 14.12
CA ARG A 31 -2.40 -4.83 13.91
C ARG A 31 -1.60 -3.92 12.97
N THR A 32 -0.28 -3.86 13.14
CA THR A 32 0.59 -3.09 12.26
C THR A 32 0.51 -3.60 10.82
N ALA A 33 0.54 -4.92 10.60
CA ALA A 33 0.42 -5.50 9.26
C ALA A 33 -0.89 -5.11 8.58
N ASN A 34 -2.01 -5.10 9.32
CA ASN A 34 -3.31 -4.67 8.78
C ASN A 34 -3.31 -3.19 8.38
N ILE A 35 -2.71 -2.32 9.18
CA ILE A 35 -2.59 -0.89 8.86
C ILE A 35 -1.69 -0.70 7.63
N THR A 36 -0.52 -1.33 7.59
CA THR A 36 0.39 -1.28 6.45
C THR A 36 -0.26 -1.75 5.15
N ALA A 37 -1.03 -2.85 5.20
CA ALA A 37 -1.75 -3.34 4.02
C ALA A 37 -2.79 -2.33 3.53
N SER A 38 -3.53 -1.70 4.46
CA SER A 38 -4.50 -0.65 4.12
C SER A 38 -3.82 0.59 3.52
N GLU A 39 -2.69 1.03 4.06
CA GLU A 39 -1.96 2.19 3.57
C GLU A 39 -1.34 1.94 2.20
N LEU A 40 -0.79 0.74 1.97
CA LEU A 40 -0.21 0.35 0.69
C LEU A 40 -1.29 0.31 -0.41
N ALA A 41 -2.44 -0.31 -0.12
CA ALA A 41 -3.58 -0.32 -1.03
C ALA A 41 -4.08 1.10 -1.35
N ALA A 42 -4.16 1.98 -0.35
CA ALA A 42 -4.55 3.37 -0.55
C ALA A 42 -3.54 4.14 -1.42
N HIS A 43 -2.24 3.87 -1.24
CA HIS A 43 -1.19 4.48 -2.06
C HIS A 43 -1.27 4.03 -3.53
N GLU A 44 -1.54 2.75 -3.79
CA GLU A 44 -1.74 2.23 -5.14
C GLU A 44 -2.97 2.85 -5.82
N VAL A 45 -4.11 2.90 -5.13
CA VAL A 45 -5.34 3.53 -5.64
C VAL A 45 -5.09 5.00 -5.95
N GLY A 46 -4.41 5.73 -5.05
CA GLY A 46 -4.07 7.13 -5.27
C GLY A 46 -3.13 7.34 -6.45
N ALA A 47 -2.19 6.42 -6.69
CA ALA A 47 -1.30 6.47 -7.85
C ALA A 47 -2.08 6.28 -9.16
N LEU A 48 -2.97 5.28 -9.21
CA LEU A 48 -3.84 5.02 -10.36
C LEU A 48 -4.77 6.19 -10.67
N GLN A 49 -5.36 6.82 -9.64
CA GLN A 49 -6.23 7.99 -9.82
C GLN A 49 -5.48 9.20 -10.39
N ARG A 50 -4.25 9.46 -9.91
CA ARG A 50 -3.41 10.55 -10.44
C ARG A 50 -3.06 10.32 -11.91
N GLU A 51 -2.73 9.08 -12.26
CA GLU A 51 -2.44 8.71 -13.64
C GLU A 51 -3.70 8.89 -14.52
N ALA A 52 -4.84 8.35 -14.12
CA ALA A 52 -6.10 8.49 -14.86
C ALA A 52 -6.50 9.96 -15.08
N GLY A 53 -6.31 10.82 -14.08
CA GLY A 53 -6.54 12.27 -14.21
C GLY A 53 -5.62 12.91 -15.25
N ALA A 54 -4.32 12.61 -15.20
CA ALA A 54 -3.34 13.12 -16.18
C ALA A 54 -3.66 12.70 -17.62
N TRP A 55 -4.08 11.45 -17.83
CA TRP A 55 -4.54 10.97 -19.14
C TRP A 55 -5.79 11.70 -19.64
N ALA A 56 -6.76 11.96 -18.75
CA ALA A 56 -7.98 12.69 -19.10
C ALA A 56 -7.69 14.15 -19.49
N GLU A 57 -6.82 14.83 -18.74
CA GLU A 57 -6.37 16.19 -19.04
C GLU A 57 -5.67 16.29 -20.39
N TRP A 58 -4.73 15.38 -20.67
CA TRP A 58 -4.02 15.35 -21.94
C TRP A 58 -4.96 15.14 -23.14
N ASN A 59 -5.94 14.23 -23.02
CA ASN A 59 -6.93 13.99 -24.08
C ASN A 59 -7.83 15.21 -24.33
N ALA A 60 -8.23 15.90 -23.27
CA ALA A 60 -9.03 17.13 -23.38
C ALA A 60 -8.26 18.23 -24.12
N GLU A 61 -6.97 18.39 -23.80
CA GLU A 61 -6.10 19.36 -24.48
C GLU A 61 -5.86 19.00 -25.95
N ALA A 62 -5.57 17.73 -26.25
CA ALA A 62 -5.39 17.26 -27.62
C ALA A 62 -6.63 17.49 -28.48
N THR A 63 -7.83 17.25 -27.92
CA THR A 63 -9.10 17.49 -28.62
C THR A 63 -9.31 18.99 -28.89
N ALA A 64 -8.98 19.86 -27.93
CA ALA A 64 -9.10 21.31 -28.09
C ALA A 64 -8.16 21.90 -29.15
N ARG A 65 -6.98 21.29 -29.37
CA ARG A 65 -6.00 21.74 -30.37
C ARG A 65 -6.38 21.37 -31.82
N HIS A 66 -7.31 20.44 -32.00
CA HIS A 66 -7.76 19.96 -33.32
C HIS A 66 -9.05 20.64 -33.81
N HIS A 67 -9.58 21.60 -33.06
CA HIS A 67 -10.70 22.48 -33.43
C HIS A 67 -10.21 23.90 -33.71
#